data_AF-A0A224XFC5-F1
#
_entry.id   AF-A0A224XFC5-F1
#
_cell.length_a   1.000
_cell.length_b   1.000
_cell.length_c   1.000
_cell.angle_alpha   90.00
_cell.angle_beta   90.00
_cell.angle_gamma   90.00
#
_symmetry.space_group_name_H-M   'P 1'
#
loop_
_entity.id
_entity.type
_entity.pdbx_description
1 polymer ?
#
loop_
_entity_poly.entity_id
_entity_poly.type
_entity_poly.pdbx_seq_one_letter_code
_entity_poly.pdbx_strand_id
1 'polypeptide(L)'
;FGHSSEVALQFADMGYDAVFFGRIDREDYRKRLNDQTLEMVWRPDPGLGPKGDLFAGILYNLYMPPDGFCFDVFCNDEPIMDNPNMHGNNVDQRVSSFVYHAKMWANAYRTNHVMVTMGGDFNYMVASSWFVNMDKLIKYGNEFHSDVNILYSTPSCYVQSVQKANITWPVKDRDDFFPYSSYEGKYWTGYYTSRPTLKYLAHKVNQLLMVSSSLVTFLKLDCAKNGLFFLERVVALVQHHDAITGTEKQHVADDYTVYLQEAITTAEHIFTKAFRKFFGEHYRHQHFCMKTNISECKLSEERSTFMVHVYNPMGQAVDTEVRLPLPYGQYTVLGQKGFID
;
A
#
# COMPACT_ATOMS: atom_id res chain seq x y z
N PHE A 1 -6.12 6.54 0.39
CA PHE A 1 -7.15 7.39 1.02
C PHE A 1 -8.47 7.12 0.31
N GLY A 2 -9.29 6.21 0.84
CA GLY A 2 -10.26 5.43 0.04
C GLY A 2 -9.66 4.08 -0.38
N HIS A 3 -10.50 3.14 -0.78
CA HIS A 3 -10.13 1.72 -0.96
C HIS A 3 -10.66 1.16 -2.29
N SER A 4 -9.78 0.58 -3.10
CA SER A 4 -10.08 0.06 -4.43
C SER A 4 -10.70 -1.34 -4.38
N SER A 5 -11.67 -1.58 -5.24
CA SER A 5 -12.23 -2.91 -5.50
C SER A 5 -11.19 -3.89 -6.08
N GLU A 6 -10.23 -3.39 -6.87
CA GLU A 6 -9.13 -4.19 -7.45
C GLU A 6 -8.21 -4.75 -6.36
N VAL A 7 -7.88 -3.96 -5.34
CA VAL A 7 -7.03 -4.41 -4.23
C VAL A 7 -7.75 -5.48 -3.40
N ALA A 8 -9.07 -5.36 -3.26
CA ALA A 8 -9.87 -6.39 -2.59
C ALA A 8 -9.85 -7.72 -3.36
N LEU A 9 -9.96 -7.69 -4.71
CA LEU A 9 -9.82 -8.88 -5.54
C LEU A 9 -8.43 -9.50 -5.41
N GLN A 10 -7.37 -8.69 -5.44
CA GLN A 10 -6.01 -9.17 -5.26
C GLN A 10 -5.80 -9.84 -3.90
N PHE A 11 -6.37 -9.29 -2.82
CA PHE A 11 -6.32 -9.94 -1.51
C PHE A 11 -7.08 -11.26 -1.46
N ALA A 12 -8.26 -11.35 -2.10
CA ALA A 12 -8.98 -12.60 -2.23
C ALA A 12 -8.17 -13.66 -2.99
N ASP A 13 -7.54 -13.26 -4.12
CA ASP A 13 -6.65 -14.14 -4.90
C ASP A 13 -5.39 -14.57 -4.13
N MET A 14 -4.90 -13.73 -3.22
CA MET A 14 -3.80 -14.05 -2.29
C MET A 14 -4.24 -14.97 -1.13
N GLY A 15 -5.53 -15.29 -1.02
CA GLY A 15 -6.08 -16.16 0.01
C GLY A 15 -6.30 -15.46 1.36
N TYR A 16 -6.51 -14.15 1.38
CA TYR A 16 -6.81 -13.42 2.61
C TYR A 16 -8.28 -13.62 2.99
N ASP A 17 -8.53 -13.90 4.28
CA ASP A 17 -9.89 -14.03 4.80
C ASP A 17 -10.58 -12.67 4.97
N ALA A 18 -9.81 -11.62 5.28
CA ALA A 18 -10.35 -10.31 5.62
C ALA A 18 -9.38 -9.14 5.39
N VAL A 19 -9.97 -7.94 5.30
CA VAL A 19 -9.26 -6.65 5.30
C VAL A 19 -9.95 -5.66 6.25
N PHE A 20 -9.15 -4.83 6.94
CA PHE A 20 -9.65 -3.78 7.83
C PHE A 20 -9.09 -2.42 7.45
N PHE A 21 -9.94 -1.39 7.49
CA PHE A 21 -9.55 -0.03 7.13
C PHE A 21 -10.46 1.03 7.75
N GLY A 22 -9.98 2.29 7.83
CA GLY A 22 -10.72 3.36 8.49
C GLY A 22 -11.14 4.54 7.60
N ARG A 23 -10.69 4.63 6.34
CA ARG A 23 -10.88 5.84 5.50
C ARG A 23 -11.88 5.62 4.37
N ILE A 24 -13.17 5.80 4.68
CA ILE A 24 -14.28 5.83 3.71
C ILE A 24 -15.00 7.19 3.74
N ASP A 25 -15.85 7.47 2.77
CA ASP A 25 -16.66 8.70 2.76
C ASP A 25 -17.42 8.89 4.08
N ARG A 26 -17.43 10.12 4.61
CA ARG A 26 -18.07 10.46 5.89
C ARG A 26 -19.54 10.08 5.96
N GLU A 27 -20.32 10.32 4.89
CA GLU A 27 -21.75 10.03 4.91
C GLU A 27 -21.99 8.52 4.77
N ASP A 28 -21.17 7.80 4.00
CA ASP A 28 -21.17 6.33 3.99
C ASP A 28 -20.86 5.79 5.41
N TYR A 29 -19.82 6.31 6.05
CA TYR A 29 -19.47 5.94 7.44
C TYR A 29 -20.62 6.17 8.41
N ARG A 30 -21.24 7.35 8.39
CA ARG A 30 -22.37 7.70 9.26
C ARG A 30 -23.59 6.80 9.01
N LYS A 31 -23.86 6.45 7.75
CA LYS A 31 -24.94 5.52 7.41
C LYS A 31 -24.65 4.12 7.97
N ARG A 32 -23.43 3.61 7.76
CA ARG A 32 -23.03 2.27 8.21
C ARG A 32 -22.99 2.12 9.73
N LEU A 33 -22.65 3.18 10.46
CA LEU A 33 -22.77 3.24 11.92
C LEU A 33 -24.20 2.95 12.39
N ASN A 34 -25.20 3.58 11.75
CA ASN A 34 -26.60 3.40 12.13
C ASN A 34 -27.18 2.07 11.64
N ASP A 35 -26.78 1.63 10.45
CA ASP A 35 -27.33 0.43 9.80
C ASP A 35 -26.62 -0.88 10.26
N GLN A 36 -25.62 -0.76 11.14
CA GLN A 36 -24.74 -1.86 11.57
C GLN A 36 -24.13 -2.62 10.37
N THR A 37 -23.54 -1.86 9.45
CA THR A 37 -22.93 -2.39 8.21
C THR A 37 -21.49 -1.92 8.01
N LEU A 38 -20.77 -1.69 9.12
CA LEU A 38 -19.31 -1.50 9.08
C LEU A 38 -18.57 -2.79 8.71
N GLU A 39 -19.19 -3.93 8.95
CA GLU A 39 -18.70 -5.26 8.56
C GLU A 39 -19.57 -5.83 7.46
N MET A 40 -18.93 -6.39 6.43
CA MET A 40 -19.61 -6.85 5.22
C MET A 40 -18.78 -7.90 4.48
N VAL A 41 -19.45 -8.66 3.61
CA VAL A 41 -18.76 -9.36 2.52
C VAL A 41 -18.63 -8.38 1.36
N TRP A 42 -17.40 -8.02 1.01
CA TRP A 42 -17.10 -7.18 -0.14
C TRP A 42 -16.90 -8.07 -1.36
N ARG A 43 -17.75 -7.86 -2.38
CA ARG A 43 -17.74 -8.62 -3.64
C ARG A 43 -17.56 -7.67 -4.82
N PRO A 44 -16.31 -7.27 -5.13
CA PRO A 44 -15.99 -6.47 -6.31
C PRO A 44 -16.53 -7.06 -7.63
N ASP A 45 -16.40 -8.38 -7.81
CA ASP A 45 -16.92 -9.09 -8.99
C ASP A 45 -17.73 -10.32 -8.57
N PRO A 46 -19.07 -10.21 -8.51
CA PRO A 46 -19.94 -11.34 -8.20
C PRO A 46 -19.84 -12.52 -9.17
N GLY A 47 -19.29 -12.32 -10.38
CA GLY A 47 -19.09 -13.39 -11.37
C GLY A 47 -18.05 -14.43 -10.94
N LEU A 48 -17.12 -14.06 -10.05
CA LEU A 48 -16.11 -14.97 -9.48
C LEU A 48 -16.71 -15.91 -8.41
N GLY A 49 -17.92 -15.62 -7.94
CA GLY A 49 -18.54 -16.30 -6.82
C GLY A 49 -17.69 -16.20 -5.54
N PRO A 50 -17.79 -17.17 -4.62
CA PRO A 50 -17.14 -17.09 -3.30
C PRO A 50 -15.61 -16.95 -3.32
N LYS A 51 -14.95 -17.17 -4.46
CA LYS A 51 -13.49 -16.98 -4.58
C LYS A 51 -13.07 -15.51 -4.66
N GLY A 52 -13.98 -14.63 -5.11
CA GLY A 52 -13.75 -13.19 -5.16
C GLY A 52 -14.33 -12.44 -3.96
N ASP A 53 -14.87 -13.16 -2.98
CA ASP A 53 -15.47 -12.59 -1.78
C ASP A 53 -14.37 -12.33 -0.75
N LEU A 54 -14.38 -11.15 -0.13
CA LEU A 54 -13.47 -10.77 0.95
C LEU A 54 -14.25 -10.18 2.11
N PHE A 55 -14.03 -10.66 3.34
CA PHE A 55 -14.61 -10.00 4.50
C PHE A 55 -13.94 -8.63 4.71
N ALA A 56 -14.73 -7.57 4.83
CA ALA A 56 -14.22 -6.22 5.01
C ALA A 56 -14.80 -5.60 6.27
N GLY A 57 -13.93 -5.07 7.14
CA GLY A 57 -14.30 -4.37 8.35
C GLY A 57 -13.85 -2.91 8.34
N ILE A 58 -14.80 -1.99 8.50
CA ILE A 58 -14.51 -0.58 8.70
C ILE A 58 -14.28 -0.33 10.19
N LEU A 59 -13.14 0.25 10.52
CA LEU A 59 -12.71 0.54 11.89
C LEU A 59 -13.50 1.71 12.48
N TYR A 60 -13.91 1.59 13.75
CA TYR A 60 -14.80 2.55 14.40
C TYR A 60 -14.16 3.93 14.61
N ASN A 61 -12.90 3.97 15.03
CA ASN A 61 -12.19 5.23 15.28
C ASN A 61 -10.95 5.33 14.38
N LEU A 62 -11.16 5.23 13.07
CA LEU A 62 -10.11 5.28 12.06
C LEU A 62 -9.05 4.16 12.28
N TYR A 63 -7.96 4.43 12.98
CA TYR A 63 -6.97 3.42 13.41
C TYR A 63 -6.38 3.78 14.78
N MET A 64 -7.15 4.52 15.59
CA MET A 64 -6.76 5.11 16.87
C MET A 64 -7.47 4.40 18.04
N PRO A 65 -6.92 4.45 19.27
CA PRO A 65 -7.64 4.03 20.47
C PRO A 65 -8.87 4.92 20.72
N PRO A 66 -9.72 4.57 21.69
CA PRO A 66 -10.70 5.51 22.21
C PRO A 66 -10.04 6.77 22.76
N ASP A 67 -10.74 7.90 22.69
CA ASP A 67 -10.23 9.18 23.19
C ASP A 67 -9.82 9.08 24.67
N GLY A 68 -8.62 9.56 25.00
CA GLY A 68 -8.04 9.44 26.33
C GLY A 68 -7.32 8.12 26.59
N PHE A 69 -7.12 7.24 25.60
CA PHE A 69 -6.42 5.96 25.77
C PHE A 69 -5.18 5.81 24.89
N CYS A 70 -4.51 6.91 24.54
CA CYS A 70 -3.18 6.85 23.96
C CYS A 70 -2.10 6.75 25.05
N PHE A 71 -1.40 5.62 25.10
CA PHE A 71 -0.38 5.35 26.13
C PHE A 71 1.06 5.53 25.63
N ASP A 72 1.25 6.30 24.56
CA ASP A 72 2.58 6.56 24.00
C ASP A 72 3.32 7.73 24.68
N VAL A 73 4.63 7.83 24.46
CA VAL A 73 5.49 8.86 25.07
C VAL A 73 5.15 10.29 24.66
N PHE A 74 4.53 10.47 23.50
CA PHE A 74 4.10 11.77 23.00
C PHE A 74 2.63 12.07 23.27
N CYS A 75 1.93 11.16 23.95
CA CYS A 75 0.54 11.35 24.34
C CYS A 75 0.47 11.95 25.75
N ASN A 76 -0.56 12.78 25.97
CA ASN A 76 -0.79 13.46 27.25
C ASN A 76 -1.92 12.80 28.06
N ASP A 77 -2.38 11.62 27.63
CA ASP A 77 -3.48 10.92 28.30
C ASP A 77 -2.99 10.31 29.61
N GLU A 78 -3.84 10.34 30.64
CA GLU A 78 -3.47 9.79 31.95
C GLU A 78 -3.28 8.26 31.89
N PRO A 79 -2.20 7.73 32.49
CA PRO A 79 -2.08 6.30 32.68
C PRO A 79 -3.12 5.80 33.70
N ILE A 80 -3.28 4.49 33.77
CA ILE A 80 -4.07 3.84 34.81
C ILE A 80 -3.20 3.72 36.06
N MET A 81 -3.56 4.51 37.08
CA MET A 81 -2.91 4.60 38.37
C MET A 81 -3.66 3.70 39.36
N ASP A 82 -3.07 2.56 39.68
CA ASP A 82 -3.69 1.47 40.44
C ASP A 82 -3.07 1.24 41.81
N ASN A 83 -2.11 2.07 42.24
CA ASN A 83 -1.51 1.95 43.57
C ASN A 83 -2.50 2.49 44.63
N PRO A 84 -3.06 1.63 45.51
CA PRO A 84 -4.03 2.06 46.52
C PRO A 84 -3.42 2.97 47.60
N ASN A 85 -2.09 2.99 47.72
CA ASN A 85 -1.37 3.77 48.73
C ASN A 85 -0.93 5.15 48.21
N MET A 86 -1.27 5.51 46.97
CA MET A 86 -0.96 6.81 46.38
C MET A 86 -2.24 7.59 46.09
N HIS A 87 -2.18 8.91 46.23
CA HIS A 87 -3.24 9.79 45.74
C HIS A 87 -3.34 9.70 44.21
N GLY A 88 -4.54 9.94 43.67
CA GLY A 88 -4.77 9.91 42.21
C GLY A 88 -5.06 8.53 41.64
N ASN A 89 -5.46 7.54 42.46
CA ASN A 89 -6.01 6.30 41.91
C ASN A 89 -7.20 6.62 41.01
N ASN A 90 -7.13 6.19 39.75
CA ASN A 90 -8.13 6.49 38.72
C ASN A 90 -8.68 5.23 38.04
N VAL A 91 -8.47 4.04 38.63
CA VAL A 91 -8.82 2.75 38.00
C VAL A 91 -10.30 2.71 37.65
N ASP A 92 -11.20 2.94 38.61
CA ASP A 92 -12.64 2.87 38.39
C ASP A 92 -13.11 3.79 37.26
N GLN A 93 -12.61 5.02 37.24
CA GLN A 93 -12.95 6.03 36.22
C GLN A 93 -12.41 5.63 34.84
N ARG A 94 -11.14 5.26 34.74
CA ARG A 94 -10.48 4.91 33.47
C ARG A 94 -11.08 3.64 32.87
N VAL A 95 -11.29 2.61 33.68
CA VAL A 95 -11.86 1.33 33.25
C VAL A 95 -13.32 1.50 32.83
N SER A 96 -14.13 2.19 33.63
CA SER A 96 -15.54 2.47 33.26
C SER A 96 -15.64 3.27 31.96
N SER A 97 -14.74 4.24 31.77
CA SER A 97 -14.68 5.01 30.51
C SER A 97 -14.30 4.14 29.31
N PHE A 98 -13.33 3.23 29.46
CA PHE A 98 -12.96 2.30 28.37
C PHE A 98 -14.13 1.37 28.01
N VAL A 99 -14.77 0.78 29.01
CA VAL A 99 -15.92 -0.10 28.83
C VAL A 99 -17.11 0.64 28.20
N TYR A 100 -17.33 1.90 28.58
CA TYR A 100 -18.32 2.76 27.95
C TYR A 100 -18.05 2.94 26.44
N HIS A 101 -16.81 3.28 26.05
CA HIS A 101 -16.44 3.38 24.64
C HIS A 101 -16.61 2.05 23.90
N ALA A 102 -16.15 0.94 24.49
CA ALA A 102 -16.29 -0.38 23.87
C ALA A 102 -17.77 -0.75 23.62
N LYS A 103 -18.66 -0.49 24.58
CA LYS A 103 -20.11 -0.71 24.42
C LYS A 103 -20.73 0.23 23.39
N MET A 104 -20.31 1.49 23.37
CA MET A 104 -20.73 2.45 22.35
C MET A 104 -20.33 1.98 20.95
N TRP A 105 -19.11 1.46 20.80
CA TRP A 105 -18.59 0.95 19.54
C TRP A 105 -19.32 -0.32 19.11
N ALA A 106 -19.64 -1.21 20.07
CA ALA A 106 -20.40 -2.44 19.83
C ALA A 106 -21.73 -2.18 19.12
N ASN A 107 -22.40 -1.05 19.39
CA ASN A 107 -23.68 -0.71 18.78
C ASN A 107 -23.61 -0.57 17.25
N ALA A 108 -22.43 -0.34 16.66
CA ALA A 108 -22.25 -0.24 15.21
C ALA A 108 -21.91 -1.57 14.52
N TYR A 109 -21.72 -2.64 15.29
CA TYR A 109 -21.35 -3.97 14.79
C TYR A 109 -22.45 -4.99 15.07
N ARG A 110 -22.47 -6.09 14.32
CA ARG A 110 -23.56 -7.08 14.39
C ARG A 110 -23.34 -8.17 15.43
N THR A 111 -22.11 -8.34 15.88
CA THR A 111 -21.73 -9.36 16.86
C THR A 111 -21.43 -8.73 18.21
N ASN A 112 -21.20 -9.57 19.22
CA ASN A 112 -20.70 -9.16 20.54
C ASN A 112 -19.16 -9.07 20.60
N HIS A 113 -18.49 -9.03 19.45
CA HIS A 113 -17.05 -8.82 19.34
C HIS A 113 -16.79 -7.42 18.78
N VAL A 114 -15.90 -6.67 19.42
CA VAL A 114 -15.47 -5.34 18.96
C VAL A 114 -13.96 -5.30 18.89
N MET A 115 -13.42 -4.90 17.73
CA MET A 115 -12.01 -4.63 17.57
C MET A 115 -11.69 -3.22 18.07
N VAL A 116 -10.76 -3.09 19.02
CA VAL A 116 -10.24 -1.80 19.50
C VAL A 116 -8.78 -1.67 19.07
N THR A 117 -8.50 -0.74 18.17
CA THR A 117 -7.14 -0.49 17.67
C THR A 117 -6.33 0.34 18.66
N MET A 118 -5.60 -0.33 19.54
CA MET A 118 -4.76 0.31 20.55
C MET A 118 -3.42 0.75 19.96
N GLY A 119 -3.39 1.83 19.19
CA GLY A 119 -2.19 2.36 18.55
C GLY A 119 -2.45 3.56 17.65
N GLY A 120 -1.47 3.93 16.83
CA GLY A 120 -1.53 5.10 15.96
C GLY A 120 -0.22 5.32 15.24
N ASP A 121 -0.10 6.45 14.53
CA ASP A 121 1.09 6.79 13.76
C ASP A 121 2.34 6.80 14.67
N PHE A 122 3.32 5.93 14.36
CA PHE A 122 4.58 5.78 15.09
C PHE A 122 4.44 5.55 16.60
N ASN A 123 3.32 5.00 17.06
CA ASN A 123 3.19 4.55 18.44
C ASN A 123 4.01 3.26 18.70
N TYR A 124 4.02 2.84 19.96
CA TYR A 124 4.85 1.80 20.57
C TYR A 124 6.36 2.14 20.63
N MET A 125 6.73 3.44 20.64
CA MET A 125 8.13 3.85 20.86
C MET A 125 8.67 3.35 22.21
N VAL A 126 7.82 3.36 23.22
CA VAL A 126 8.04 2.67 24.51
C VAL A 126 6.87 1.73 24.73
N ALA A 127 6.96 0.54 24.14
CA ALA A 127 5.90 -0.46 24.16
C ALA A 127 5.44 -0.86 25.57
N SER A 128 6.33 -0.83 26.57
CA SER A 128 5.98 -1.15 27.96
C SER A 128 4.91 -0.22 28.53
N SER A 129 4.88 1.06 28.12
CA SER A 129 3.84 2.00 28.55
C SER A 129 2.45 1.54 28.08
N TRP A 130 2.35 1.07 26.83
CA TRP A 130 1.12 0.50 26.29
C TRP A 130 0.72 -0.79 27.01
N PHE A 131 1.63 -1.76 27.09
CA PHE A 131 1.33 -3.07 27.66
C PHE A 131 0.94 -2.99 29.14
N VAL A 132 1.62 -2.18 29.96
CA VAL A 132 1.26 -2.03 31.38
C VAL A 132 -0.16 -1.45 31.54
N ASN A 133 -0.54 -0.48 30.71
CA ASN A 133 -1.89 0.09 30.79
C ASN A 133 -2.95 -0.85 30.22
N MET A 134 -2.66 -1.57 29.13
CA MET A 134 -3.57 -2.57 28.57
C MET A 134 -3.76 -3.77 29.50
N ASP A 135 -2.71 -4.21 30.20
CA ASP A 135 -2.80 -5.26 31.22
C ASP A 135 -3.75 -4.83 32.35
N LYS A 136 -3.66 -3.56 32.79
CA LYS A 136 -4.58 -2.99 33.78
C LYS A 136 -6.01 -2.90 33.25
N LEU A 137 -6.22 -2.49 31.98
CA LEU A 137 -7.55 -2.49 31.36
C LEU A 137 -8.15 -3.90 31.33
N ILE A 138 -7.38 -4.90 30.89
CA ILE A 138 -7.81 -6.30 30.83
C ILE A 138 -8.17 -6.80 32.23
N LYS A 139 -7.26 -6.62 33.19
CA LYS A 139 -7.46 -7.08 34.57
C LYS A 139 -8.70 -6.44 35.19
N TYR A 140 -8.68 -5.12 35.35
CA TYR A 140 -9.73 -4.42 36.09
C TYR A 140 -11.05 -4.39 35.33
N GLY A 141 -11.01 -4.32 34.00
CA GLY A 141 -12.23 -4.40 33.18
C GLY A 141 -12.95 -5.73 33.36
N ASN A 142 -12.23 -6.86 33.32
CA ASN A 142 -12.81 -8.18 33.52
C ASN A 142 -13.22 -8.45 34.98
N GLU A 143 -12.55 -7.82 35.96
CA GLU A 143 -12.92 -7.90 37.38
C GLU A 143 -14.16 -7.06 37.71
N PHE A 144 -14.28 -5.84 37.17
CA PHE A 144 -15.31 -4.87 37.57
C PHE A 144 -16.58 -4.95 36.70
N HIS A 145 -16.46 -5.43 35.47
CA HIS A 145 -17.57 -5.48 34.52
C HIS A 145 -17.78 -6.92 34.00
N SER A 146 -18.75 -7.61 34.59
CA SER A 146 -19.08 -9.00 34.22
C SER A 146 -19.75 -9.16 32.85
N ASP A 147 -20.18 -8.05 32.23
CA ASP A 147 -20.86 -8.04 30.94
C ASP A 147 -19.94 -7.75 29.75
N VAL A 148 -18.63 -7.66 29.99
CA VAL A 148 -17.59 -7.56 28.95
C VAL A 148 -16.47 -8.56 29.21
N ASN A 149 -15.71 -8.88 28.16
CA ASN A 149 -14.48 -9.64 28.25
C ASN A 149 -13.42 -8.98 27.37
N ILE A 150 -12.43 -8.36 27.99
CA ILE A 150 -11.34 -7.62 27.37
C ILE A 150 -10.12 -8.54 27.30
N LEU A 151 -9.49 -8.61 26.12
CA LEU A 151 -8.34 -9.48 25.86
C LEU A 151 -7.44 -8.91 24.76
N TYR A 152 -6.16 -9.29 24.77
CA TYR A 152 -5.29 -9.07 23.62
C TYR A 152 -5.74 -9.93 22.45
N SER A 153 -5.81 -9.32 21.27
CA SER A 153 -6.25 -9.98 20.05
C SER A 153 -5.40 -9.56 18.85
N THR A 154 -5.66 -10.21 17.73
CA THR A 154 -5.14 -9.86 16.40
C THR A 154 -6.33 -9.75 15.44
N PRO A 155 -6.16 -9.11 14.26
CA PRO A 155 -7.21 -9.10 13.24
C PRO A 155 -7.68 -10.50 12.85
N SER A 156 -6.78 -11.49 12.77
CA SER A 156 -7.13 -12.88 12.46
C SER A 156 -7.97 -13.54 13.56
N CYS A 157 -7.60 -13.37 14.84
CA CYS A 157 -8.40 -13.86 15.96
C CYS A 157 -9.79 -13.22 16.03
N TYR A 158 -9.88 -11.93 15.68
CA TYR A 158 -11.15 -11.23 15.56
C TYR A 158 -12.03 -11.83 14.45
N VAL A 159 -11.47 -12.03 13.24
CA VAL A 159 -12.18 -12.66 12.11
C VAL A 159 -12.71 -14.06 12.48
N GLN A 160 -11.89 -14.87 13.15
CA GLN A 160 -12.33 -16.18 13.64
C GLN A 160 -13.48 -16.09 14.64
N SER A 161 -13.51 -15.04 15.48
CA SER A 161 -14.57 -14.84 16.46
C SER A 161 -15.88 -14.41 15.80
N VAL A 162 -15.83 -13.45 14.86
CA VAL A 162 -17.02 -13.02 14.12
C VAL A 162 -17.54 -14.11 13.18
N GLN A 163 -16.68 -14.97 12.64
CA GLN A 163 -17.09 -16.13 11.85
C GLN A 163 -17.86 -17.15 12.71
N LYS A 164 -17.41 -17.41 13.95
CA LYS A 164 -18.08 -18.31 14.89
C LYS A 164 -19.46 -17.83 15.33
N ALA A 165 -19.75 -16.54 15.21
CA ALA A 165 -21.08 -16.00 15.48
C ALA A 165 -22.15 -16.57 14.53
N ASN A 166 -21.75 -17.11 13.36
CA ASN A 166 -22.62 -17.80 12.40
C ASN A 166 -23.86 -16.98 12.01
N ILE A 167 -23.65 -15.70 11.70
CA ILE A 167 -24.68 -14.76 11.25
C ILE A 167 -24.53 -14.43 9.76
N THR A 168 -25.58 -13.85 9.18
CA THR A 168 -25.55 -13.32 7.81
C THR A 168 -25.02 -11.88 7.79
N TRP A 169 -24.09 -11.61 6.88
CA TRP A 169 -23.45 -10.30 6.72
C TRP A 169 -24.10 -9.48 5.60
N PRO A 170 -24.09 -8.13 5.73
CA PRO A 170 -24.33 -7.23 4.60
C PRO A 170 -23.36 -7.53 3.46
N VAL A 171 -23.78 -7.21 2.25
CA VAL A 171 -22.98 -7.41 1.05
C VAL A 171 -22.75 -6.07 0.35
N LYS A 172 -21.51 -5.80 -0.06
CA LYS A 172 -21.18 -4.68 -0.95
C LYS A 172 -20.78 -5.25 -2.31
N ASP A 173 -21.66 -5.11 -3.30
CA ASP A 173 -21.49 -5.66 -4.65
C ASP A 173 -21.01 -4.59 -5.64
N ARG A 174 -20.05 -4.96 -6.51
CA ARG A 174 -19.64 -4.18 -7.70
C ARG A 174 -19.28 -2.73 -7.44
N ASP A 175 -18.60 -2.47 -6.33
CA ASP A 175 -18.36 -1.10 -5.86
C ASP A 175 -17.05 -1.00 -5.07
N ASP A 176 -16.56 0.23 -4.90
CA ASP A 176 -15.35 0.57 -4.16
C ASP A 176 -15.63 1.58 -3.03
N PHE A 177 -14.57 2.12 -2.41
CA PHE A 177 -14.68 3.19 -1.40
C PHE A 177 -13.99 4.47 -1.88
N PHE A 178 -14.14 4.81 -3.16
CA PHE A 178 -13.73 6.09 -3.73
C PHE A 178 -14.93 6.93 -4.17
N PRO A 179 -14.81 8.28 -4.15
CA PRO A 179 -13.74 9.04 -3.51
C PRO A 179 -13.89 9.07 -1.99
N TYR A 180 -12.77 9.19 -1.27
CA TYR A 180 -12.78 9.42 0.18
C TYR A 180 -13.04 10.89 0.51
N SER A 181 -13.84 11.13 1.54
CA SER A 181 -14.09 12.45 2.11
C SER A 181 -14.05 12.39 3.63
N SER A 182 -13.20 13.20 4.25
CA SER A 182 -13.11 13.26 5.72
C SER A 182 -14.12 14.21 6.35
N TYR A 183 -14.54 15.23 5.61
CA TYR A 183 -15.50 16.26 6.04
C TYR A 183 -16.33 16.74 4.86
N GLU A 184 -17.44 17.42 5.13
CA GLU A 184 -18.26 18.03 4.09
C GLU A 184 -17.43 18.91 3.15
N GLY A 185 -17.54 18.65 1.85
CA GLY A 185 -16.80 19.36 0.80
C GLY A 185 -15.29 19.07 0.74
N LYS A 186 -14.72 18.20 1.58
CA LYS A 186 -13.28 17.90 1.61
C LYS A 186 -12.96 16.53 1.02
N TYR A 187 -13.15 16.42 -0.30
CA TYR A 187 -12.82 15.22 -1.06
C TYR A 187 -11.31 15.11 -1.31
N TRP A 188 -10.76 13.93 -1.06
CA TRP A 188 -9.33 13.65 -1.21
C TRP A 188 -9.05 13.15 -2.63
N THR A 189 -9.43 13.92 -3.64
CA THR A 189 -9.19 13.58 -5.06
C THR A 189 -7.96 14.28 -5.63
N GLY A 190 -7.39 15.26 -4.92
CA GLY A 190 -6.19 15.98 -5.36
C GLY A 190 -4.96 15.06 -5.51
N TYR A 191 -4.79 14.09 -4.61
CA TYR A 191 -3.65 13.16 -4.65
C TYR A 191 -3.67 12.24 -5.89
N TYR A 192 -4.80 12.15 -6.60
CA TYR A 192 -4.86 11.46 -7.90
C TYR A 192 -3.91 12.11 -8.92
N THR A 193 -3.61 13.41 -8.77
CA THR A 193 -2.75 14.17 -9.68
C THR A 193 -1.46 14.67 -9.03
N SER A 194 -1.43 14.94 -7.72
CA SER A 194 -0.25 15.48 -7.01
C SER A 194 1.06 14.79 -7.41
N ARG A 195 2.12 15.56 -7.66
CA ARG A 195 3.45 15.07 -8.13
C ARG A 195 3.35 14.14 -9.36
N PRO A 196 2.80 14.61 -10.49
CA PRO A 196 2.59 13.75 -11.67
C PRO A 196 3.90 13.21 -12.26
N THR A 197 5.01 13.95 -12.13
CA THR A 197 6.34 13.48 -12.56
C THR A 197 6.81 12.25 -11.77
N LEU A 198 6.58 12.24 -10.45
CA LEU A 198 6.93 11.09 -9.60
C LEU A 198 6.08 9.87 -9.96
N LYS A 199 4.76 10.06 -10.16
CA LYS A 199 3.84 9.01 -10.63
C LYS A 199 4.29 8.41 -11.97
N TYR A 200 4.67 9.26 -12.92
CA TYR A 200 5.18 8.84 -14.22
C TYR A 200 6.49 8.05 -14.09
N LEU A 201 7.43 8.52 -13.27
CA LEU A 201 8.71 7.85 -13.05
C LEU A 201 8.52 6.48 -12.38
N ALA A 202 7.66 6.39 -11.36
CA ALA A 202 7.31 5.13 -10.70
C ALA A 202 6.72 4.11 -11.70
N HIS A 203 5.84 4.57 -12.60
CA HIS A 203 5.31 3.73 -13.68
C HIS A 203 6.41 3.23 -14.62
N LYS A 204 7.35 4.09 -15.02
CA LYS A 204 8.49 3.69 -15.87
C LYS A 204 9.40 2.68 -15.20
N VAL A 205 9.72 2.85 -13.92
CA VAL A 205 10.54 1.87 -13.18
C VAL A 205 9.79 0.54 -13.01
N ASN A 206 8.48 0.56 -12.80
CA ASN A 206 7.67 -0.67 -12.78
C ASN A 206 7.72 -1.44 -14.12
N GLN A 207 7.70 -0.73 -15.25
CA GLN A 207 7.89 -1.35 -16.58
C GLN A 207 9.28 -1.99 -16.71
N LEU A 208 10.32 -1.30 -16.25
CA LEU A 208 11.69 -1.82 -16.26
C LEU A 208 11.84 -3.04 -15.33
N LEU A 209 11.16 -3.05 -14.18
CA LEU A 209 11.12 -4.21 -13.29
C LEU A 209 10.53 -5.42 -14.01
N MET A 210 9.35 -5.29 -14.63
CA MET A 210 8.69 -6.40 -15.36
C MET A 210 9.62 -7.01 -16.42
N VAL A 211 10.27 -6.17 -17.23
CA VAL A 211 11.21 -6.63 -18.26
C VAL A 211 12.44 -7.28 -17.63
N SER A 212 13.00 -6.66 -16.59
CA SER A 212 14.19 -7.17 -15.90
C SER A 212 13.91 -8.52 -15.25
N SER A 213 12.75 -8.70 -14.59
CA SER A 213 12.31 -9.98 -14.03
C SER A 213 12.24 -11.06 -15.12
N SER A 214 11.67 -10.72 -16.28
CA SER A 214 11.55 -11.63 -17.42
C SER A 214 12.92 -12.05 -17.95
N LEU A 215 13.82 -11.08 -18.19
CA LEU A 215 15.17 -11.35 -18.66
C LEU A 215 15.97 -12.19 -17.67
N VAL A 216 15.97 -11.83 -16.39
CA VAL A 216 16.72 -12.56 -15.35
C VAL A 216 16.23 -14.00 -15.22
N THR A 217 14.92 -14.21 -15.29
CA THR A 217 14.30 -15.54 -15.20
C THR A 217 14.60 -16.37 -16.44
N PHE A 218 14.25 -15.85 -17.62
CA PHE A 218 14.38 -16.56 -18.90
C PHE A 218 15.84 -16.96 -19.16
N LEU A 219 16.76 -16.02 -18.93
CA LEU A 219 18.17 -16.25 -19.15
C LEU A 219 18.88 -16.91 -17.96
N LYS A 220 18.21 -17.17 -16.83
CA LYS A 220 18.85 -17.66 -15.60
C LYS A 220 20.10 -16.84 -15.24
N LEU A 221 19.93 -15.52 -15.11
CA LEU A 221 21.03 -14.59 -14.78
C LEU A 221 21.23 -14.51 -13.27
N ASP A 222 21.86 -15.52 -12.67
CA ASP A 222 22.08 -15.55 -11.22
C ASP A 222 22.85 -14.33 -10.70
N CYS A 223 23.83 -13.84 -11.47
CA CYS A 223 24.61 -12.65 -11.15
C CYS A 223 23.81 -11.33 -11.19
N ALA A 224 22.55 -11.35 -11.64
CA ALA A 224 21.66 -10.19 -11.72
C ALA A 224 20.56 -10.19 -10.64
N LYS A 225 20.41 -11.29 -9.86
CA LYS A 225 19.35 -11.43 -8.84
C LYS A 225 19.36 -10.32 -7.79
N ASN A 226 20.54 -9.91 -7.30
CA ASN A 226 20.63 -8.82 -6.33
C ASN A 226 20.16 -7.47 -6.91
N GLY A 227 20.48 -7.21 -8.18
CA GLY A 227 20.00 -6.01 -8.87
C GLY A 227 18.49 -6.06 -9.07
N LEU A 228 17.94 -7.22 -9.44
CA LEU A 228 16.50 -7.41 -9.59
C LEU A 228 15.77 -7.16 -8.25
N PHE A 229 16.28 -7.75 -7.16
CA PHE A 229 15.71 -7.54 -5.83
C PHE A 229 15.74 -6.08 -5.39
N PHE A 230 16.77 -5.32 -5.79
CA PHE A 230 16.81 -3.88 -5.55
C PHE A 230 15.69 -3.15 -6.32
N LEU A 231 15.46 -3.45 -7.60
CA LEU A 231 14.33 -2.90 -8.36
C LEU A 231 12.99 -3.22 -7.70
N GLU A 232 12.78 -4.48 -7.29
CA GLU A 232 11.56 -4.93 -6.60
C GLU A 232 11.30 -4.08 -5.34
N ARG A 233 12.35 -3.86 -4.53
CA ARG A 233 12.27 -3.04 -3.32
C ARG A 233 11.94 -1.59 -3.60
N VAL A 234 12.56 -0.98 -4.63
CA VAL A 234 12.28 0.41 -4.99
C VAL A 234 10.85 0.57 -5.48
N VAL A 235 10.37 -0.33 -6.36
CA VAL A 235 8.98 -0.29 -6.84
C VAL A 235 8.01 -0.46 -5.68
N ALA A 236 8.27 -1.39 -4.76
CA ALA A 236 7.44 -1.60 -3.57
C ALA A 236 7.43 -0.37 -2.64
N LEU A 237 8.60 0.24 -2.39
CA LEU A 237 8.74 1.43 -1.56
C LEU A 237 7.88 2.58 -2.08
N VAL A 238 7.95 2.86 -3.39
CA VAL A 238 7.18 3.98 -3.97
C VAL A 238 5.69 3.71 -4.04
N GLN A 239 5.21 2.47 -3.85
CA GLN A 239 3.77 2.19 -3.70
C GLN A 239 3.22 2.63 -2.32
N HIS A 240 4.06 3.07 -1.39
CA HIS A 240 3.60 3.62 -0.12
C HIS A 240 2.55 4.73 -0.33
N HIS A 241 1.55 4.78 0.54
CA HIS A 241 0.39 5.67 0.41
C HIS A 241 0.71 7.16 0.62
N ASP A 242 1.94 7.53 0.98
CA ASP A 242 2.46 8.91 0.89
C ASP A 242 3.51 9.13 -0.21
N ALA A 243 3.92 8.07 -0.90
CA ALA A 243 4.90 8.14 -1.99
C ALA A 243 4.20 8.36 -3.34
N ILE A 244 3.62 7.32 -3.95
CA ILE A 244 2.97 7.42 -5.27
C ILE A 244 1.79 8.41 -5.26
N THR A 245 1.17 8.66 -4.10
CA THR A 245 0.09 9.63 -3.92
C THR A 245 0.58 11.08 -4.00
N GLY A 246 1.86 11.33 -3.71
CA GLY A 246 2.44 12.66 -3.71
C GLY A 246 2.03 13.51 -2.51
N THR A 247 1.79 12.89 -1.34
CA THR A 247 1.37 13.55 -0.09
C THR A 247 2.49 13.71 0.94
N GLU A 248 3.71 13.33 0.59
CA GLU A 248 4.94 13.49 1.35
C GLU A 248 5.56 14.91 1.28
N LYS A 249 6.47 15.20 2.21
CA LYS A 249 7.29 16.42 2.19
C LYS A 249 8.27 16.41 1.01
N GLN A 250 8.66 17.59 0.53
CA GLN A 250 9.51 17.71 -0.67
C GLN A 250 10.80 16.89 -0.59
N HIS A 251 11.54 16.94 0.52
CA HIS A 251 12.79 16.18 0.65
C HIS A 251 12.58 14.66 0.64
N VAL A 252 11.39 14.16 0.98
CA VAL A 252 11.04 12.74 0.89
C VAL A 252 10.71 12.36 -0.56
N ALA A 253 10.03 13.25 -1.29
CA ALA A 253 9.80 13.08 -2.73
C ALA A 253 11.13 13.05 -3.53
N ASP A 254 12.08 13.90 -3.13
CA ASP A 254 13.41 13.94 -3.72
C ASP A 254 14.17 12.62 -3.45
N ASP A 255 14.07 12.08 -2.23
CA ASP A 255 14.64 10.78 -1.85
C ASP A 255 14.05 9.62 -2.67
N TYR A 256 12.71 9.55 -2.84
CA TYR A 256 12.08 8.58 -3.73
C TYR A 256 12.58 8.69 -5.18
N THR A 257 12.83 9.91 -5.66
CA THR A 257 13.34 10.15 -7.01
C THR A 257 14.77 9.63 -7.17
N VAL A 258 15.62 9.77 -6.13
CA VAL A 258 16.97 9.19 -6.12
C VAL A 258 16.90 7.67 -6.25
N TYR A 259 16.09 6.99 -5.42
CA TYR A 259 15.91 5.54 -5.50
C TYR A 259 15.40 5.07 -6.87
N LEU A 260 14.43 5.78 -7.46
CA LEU A 260 13.93 5.47 -8.80
C LEU A 260 15.03 5.61 -9.87
N GLN A 261 15.89 6.63 -9.78
CA GLN A 261 17.01 6.81 -10.71
C GLN A 261 18.09 5.73 -10.55
N GLU A 262 18.37 5.30 -9.32
CA GLU A 262 19.26 4.16 -9.05
C GLU A 262 18.67 2.85 -9.59
N ALA A 263 17.36 2.67 -9.52
CA ALA A 263 16.68 1.51 -10.08
C ALA A 263 16.77 1.47 -11.62
N ILE A 264 16.66 2.62 -12.29
CA ILE A 264 16.88 2.73 -13.75
C ILE A 264 18.31 2.30 -14.11
N THR A 265 19.31 2.84 -13.42
CA THR A 265 20.74 2.47 -13.63
C THR A 265 20.97 0.98 -13.38
N THR A 266 20.30 0.41 -12.38
CA THR A 266 20.38 -1.02 -12.08
C THR A 266 19.75 -1.86 -13.20
N ALA A 267 18.62 -1.41 -13.76
CA ALA A 267 18.00 -2.06 -14.92
C ALA A 267 18.93 -2.05 -16.15
N GLU A 268 19.63 -0.95 -16.44
CA GLU A 268 20.64 -0.88 -17.51
C GLU A 268 21.75 -1.94 -17.35
N HIS A 269 22.21 -2.15 -16.11
CA HIS A 269 23.17 -3.22 -15.81
C HIS A 269 22.59 -4.63 -16.05
N ILE A 270 21.33 -4.87 -15.70
CA ILE A 270 20.65 -6.15 -15.96
C ILE A 270 20.53 -6.38 -17.47
N PHE A 271 20.09 -5.38 -18.22
CA PHE A 271 20.02 -5.44 -19.69
C PHE A 271 21.40 -5.71 -20.30
N THR A 272 22.44 -5.06 -19.80
CA THR A 272 23.82 -5.32 -20.27
C THR A 272 24.22 -6.77 -20.09
N LYS A 273 23.95 -7.35 -18.92
CA LYS A 273 24.23 -8.77 -18.66
C LYS A 273 23.40 -9.68 -19.57
N ALA A 274 22.12 -9.36 -19.78
CA ALA A 274 21.25 -10.10 -20.67
C ALA A 274 21.75 -10.08 -22.12
N PHE A 275 22.12 -8.91 -22.63
CA PHE A 275 22.61 -8.73 -23.99
C PHE A 275 23.94 -9.42 -24.22
N ARG A 276 24.86 -9.37 -23.24
CA ARG A 276 26.11 -10.15 -23.31
C ARG A 276 25.86 -11.65 -23.31
N LYS A 277 24.85 -12.12 -22.59
CA LYS A 277 24.45 -13.54 -22.64
C LYS A 277 23.83 -13.93 -23.97
N PHE A 278 23.05 -13.06 -24.61
CA PHE A 278 22.44 -13.32 -25.92
C PHE A 278 23.46 -13.26 -27.06
N PHE A 279 24.31 -12.24 -27.08
CA PHE A 279 25.09 -11.87 -28.26
C PHE A 279 26.61 -11.93 -28.04
N GLY A 280 27.06 -12.19 -26.82
CA GLY A 280 28.47 -12.34 -26.45
C GLY A 280 29.03 -11.19 -25.61
N GLU A 281 30.09 -11.45 -24.86
CA GLU A 281 30.70 -10.53 -23.87
C GLU A 281 31.25 -9.21 -24.47
N HIS A 282 31.50 -9.17 -25.78
CA HIS A 282 31.95 -7.97 -26.48
C HIS A 282 30.87 -6.89 -26.58
N TYR A 283 29.61 -7.20 -26.27
CA TYR A 283 28.53 -6.21 -26.26
C TYR A 283 28.77 -5.12 -25.21
N ARG A 284 28.62 -3.88 -25.67
CA ARG A 284 28.81 -2.68 -24.85
C ARG A 284 27.71 -2.55 -23.80
N HIS A 285 27.98 -1.72 -22.80
CA HIS A 285 26.99 -1.36 -21.80
C HIS A 285 25.77 -0.73 -22.46
N GLN A 286 24.59 -1.19 -22.04
CA GLN A 286 23.30 -0.76 -22.55
C GLN A 286 22.86 0.48 -21.78
N HIS A 287 22.31 1.45 -22.48
CA HIS A 287 21.86 2.72 -21.91
C HIS A 287 20.45 3.04 -22.39
N PHE A 288 19.64 3.61 -21.51
CA PHE A 288 18.29 4.06 -21.80
C PHE A 288 18.27 5.57 -22.07
N CYS A 289 17.61 5.96 -23.15
CA CYS A 289 17.28 7.36 -23.43
C CYS A 289 16.06 7.78 -22.58
N MET A 290 16.23 8.02 -21.28
CA MET A 290 15.09 8.33 -20.38
C MET A 290 14.52 9.76 -20.53
N LYS A 291 15.20 10.63 -21.28
CA LYS A 291 14.84 12.05 -21.46
C LYS A 291 14.25 12.39 -22.85
N THR A 292 13.77 11.39 -23.58
CA THR A 292 13.16 11.60 -24.91
C THR A 292 11.93 12.49 -24.87
N ASN A 293 11.25 12.61 -23.73
CA ASN A 293 10.12 13.54 -23.53
C ASN A 293 10.51 15.02 -23.66
N ILE A 294 11.77 15.37 -23.38
CA ILE A 294 12.34 16.71 -23.60
C ILE A 294 13.25 16.74 -24.82
N SER A 295 13.10 15.76 -25.72
CA SER A 295 13.92 15.60 -26.93
C SER A 295 15.42 15.47 -26.65
N GLU A 296 15.80 14.88 -25.51
CA GLU A 296 17.20 14.65 -25.15
C GLU A 296 17.52 13.14 -25.11
N CYS A 297 18.52 12.73 -25.87
CA CYS A 297 19.27 11.51 -25.66
C CYS A 297 20.73 11.69 -26.09
N LYS A 298 21.61 11.80 -25.09
CA LYS A 298 23.05 11.99 -25.25
C LYS A 298 23.69 11.07 -26.29
N LEU A 299 23.35 9.78 -26.30
CA LEU A 299 23.96 8.81 -27.22
C LEU A 299 23.61 9.05 -28.69
N SER A 300 22.36 9.39 -28.99
CA SER A 300 21.92 9.63 -30.37
C SER A 300 22.28 11.05 -30.85
N GLU A 301 22.52 11.97 -29.93
CA GLU A 301 22.95 13.34 -30.23
C GLU A 301 24.46 13.47 -30.46
N GLU A 302 25.29 12.74 -29.70
CA GLU A 302 26.74 12.89 -29.76
C GLU A 302 27.43 11.94 -30.76
N ARG A 303 26.73 10.91 -31.24
CA ARG A 303 27.34 9.87 -32.09
C ARG A 303 26.78 9.88 -33.50
N SER A 304 27.68 9.82 -34.48
CA SER A 304 27.33 9.65 -35.91
C SER A 304 26.87 8.22 -36.25
N THR A 305 27.20 7.23 -35.45
CA THR A 305 26.76 5.84 -35.63
C THR A 305 26.56 5.17 -34.27
N PHE A 306 25.40 4.56 -34.08
CA PHE A 306 25.02 3.86 -32.86
C PHE A 306 24.04 2.72 -33.19
N MET A 307 23.87 1.81 -32.25
CA MET A 307 22.95 0.68 -32.37
C MET A 307 21.75 0.91 -31.45
N VAL A 308 20.55 0.72 -31.97
CA VAL A 308 19.30 0.81 -31.20
C VAL A 308 18.79 -0.61 -31.00
N HIS A 309 18.53 -0.95 -29.74
CA HIS A 309 17.93 -2.21 -29.37
C HIS A 309 16.48 -1.98 -28.95
N VAL A 310 15.56 -2.68 -29.62
CA VAL A 310 14.13 -2.63 -29.32
C VAL A 310 13.74 -3.97 -28.73
N TYR A 311 13.23 -3.95 -27.49
CA TYR A 311 12.76 -5.14 -26.79
C TYR A 311 11.26 -5.03 -26.55
N ASN A 312 10.51 -6.03 -27.02
CA ASN A 312 9.07 -6.14 -26.79
C ASN A 312 8.82 -7.10 -25.61
N PRO A 313 8.35 -6.61 -24.44
CA PRO A 313 8.01 -7.47 -23.31
C PRO A 313 6.65 -8.14 -23.42
N MET A 314 5.83 -7.80 -24.41
CA MET A 314 4.51 -8.40 -24.56
C MET A 314 4.59 -9.82 -25.13
N GLY A 315 3.64 -10.67 -24.74
CA GLY A 315 3.48 -12.01 -25.31
C GLY A 315 2.96 -12.06 -26.76
N GLN A 316 2.81 -10.91 -27.42
CA GLN A 316 2.30 -10.77 -28.77
C GLN A 316 3.22 -9.91 -29.64
N ALA A 317 3.21 -10.13 -30.95
CA ALA A 317 3.96 -9.30 -31.90
C ALA A 317 3.41 -7.86 -31.90
N VAL A 318 4.32 -6.90 -32.00
CA VAL A 318 4.01 -5.46 -31.93
C VAL A 318 4.77 -4.77 -33.05
N ASP A 319 4.06 -3.96 -33.80
CA ASP A 319 4.61 -3.01 -34.75
C ASP A 319 4.34 -1.60 -34.22
N THR A 320 5.39 -0.82 -34.02
CA THR A 320 5.30 0.52 -33.43
C THR A 320 6.48 1.39 -33.85
N GLU A 321 6.21 2.69 -33.94
CA GLU A 321 7.25 3.67 -34.21
C GLU A 321 8.20 3.82 -33.02
N VAL A 322 9.49 3.89 -33.31
CA VAL A 322 10.53 4.23 -32.33
C VAL A 322 11.04 5.63 -32.64
N ARG A 323 10.81 6.56 -31.71
CA ARG A 323 11.22 7.97 -31.86
C ARG A 323 12.48 8.26 -31.05
N LEU A 324 13.51 8.77 -31.71
CA LEU A 324 14.77 9.19 -31.09
C LEU A 324 15.10 10.64 -31.47
N PRO A 325 15.60 11.46 -30.53
CA PRO A 325 16.14 12.77 -30.85
C PRO A 325 17.47 12.63 -31.58
N LEU A 326 17.60 13.32 -32.71
CA LEU A 326 18.79 13.31 -33.54
C LEU A 326 19.17 14.75 -33.91
N PRO A 327 20.46 15.05 -34.09
CA PRO A 327 20.90 16.28 -34.70
C PRO A 327 20.29 16.46 -36.10
N TYR A 328 20.29 17.67 -36.62
CA TYR A 328 19.86 17.89 -38.00
C TYR A 328 20.82 17.19 -38.97
N GLY A 329 20.29 16.32 -39.84
CA GLY A 329 21.10 15.58 -40.79
C GLY A 329 20.30 14.56 -41.60
N GLN A 330 21.02 13.81 -42.44
CA GLN A 330 20.49 12.66 -43.15
C GLN A 330 20.92 11.39 -42.42
N TYR A 331 19.96 10.51 -42.16
CA TYR A 331 20.19 9.27 -41.42
C TYR A 331 19.75 8.08 -42.26
N THR A 332 20.52 7.01 -42.15
CA THR A 332 20.17 5.71 -42.73
C THR A 332 19.86 4.76 -41.58
N VAL A 333 18.65 4.19 -41.57
CA VAL A 333 18.26 3.18 -40.59
C VAL A 333 18.42 1.80 -41.20
N LEU A 334 19.24 0.96 -40.56
CA LEU A 334 19.52 -0.40 -41.00
C LEU A 334 19.00 -1.39 -39.96
N GLY A 335 18.16 -2.31 -40.39
CA GLY A 335 17.77 -3.51 -39.65
C GLY A 335 18.65 -4.71 -39.98
N GLN A 336 18.38 -5.86 -39.35
CA GLN A 336 19.14 -7.09 -39.58
C GLN A 336 19.05 -7.61 -41.03
N LYS A 337 17.98 -7.26 -41.77
CA LYS A 337 17.72 -7.73 -43.14
C LYS A 337 17.93 -6.66 -44.22
N GLY A 338 18.43 -5.47 -43.87
CA GLY A 338 18.61 -4.35 -44.80
C GLY A 338 18.00 -3.05 -44.27
N PHE A 339 17.70 -2.12 -45.17
CA PHE A 339 17.10 -0.84 -44.82
C PHE A 339 15.73 -1.02 -44.16
N ILE A 340 15.49 -0.25 -43.11
CA ILE A 340 14.15 -0.02 -42.56
C ILE A 340 13.72 1.33 -43.13
N ASP A 341 12.60 1.35 -43.85
CA ASP A 341 11.99 2.57 -44.39
C ASP A 341 11.44 3.43 -43.24
#